data_AF-A0A5D4NJB5-F1
#
_entry.id   AF-A0A5D4NJB5-F1
#
_cell.length_a   1.000
_cell.length_b   1.000
_cell.length_c   1.000
_cell.angle_alpha   90.00
_cell.angle_beta   90.00
_cell.angle_gamma   90.00
#
_symmetry.space_group_name_H-M   'P 1'
#
loop_
_entity.id
_entity.type
_entity.pdbx_description
1 polymer ?
#
loop_
_entity_poly.entity_id
_entity_poly.type
_entity_poly.pdbx_seq_one_letter_code
_entity_poly.pdbx_strand_id
1 'polypeptide(L)'
;MKSVQAYFRNENEAEDVKVSLQALSVRDVRVEMVPESNTNLWDLIRDTFSRSNAYDEDHHNPHVVEFQVEERQYAQAEAIVKENNGHIQ
;
A
#
# COMPACT_ATOMS: atom_id res chain seq x y z
N MET A 1 -4.68 -18.89 -2.42
CA MET A 1 -3.95 -17.61 -2.56
C MET A 1 -4.97 -16.50 -2.62
N LYS A 2 -4.69 -15.38 -1.95
CA LYS A 2 -5.57 -14.22 -1.86
C LYS A 2 -4.83 -13.02 -2.44
N SER A 3 -5.47 -12.33 -3.38
CA SER A 3 -4.97 -11.06 -3.89
C SER A 3 -5.24 -9.97 -2.87
N VAL A 4 -4.25 -9.14 -2.60
CA VAL A 4 -4.29 -8.05 -1.64
C VAL A 4 -3.84 -6.79 -2.35
N GLN A 5 -4.59 -5.72 -2.16
CA GLN A 5 -4.25 -4.39 -2.62
C GLN A 5 -3.96 -3.54 -1.39
N ALA A 6 -2.73 -3.08 -1.28
CA ALA A 6 -2.27 -2.22 -0.20
C ALA A 6 -2.01 -0.82 -0.75
N TYR A 7 -2.67 0.19 -0.20
CA TYR A 7 -2.52 1.57 -0.60
C TYR A 7 -1.55 2.29 0.35
N PHE A 8 -0.72 3.15 -0.23
CA PHE A 8 0.32 3.92 0.45
C PHE A 8 0.22 5.38 0.06
N ARG A 9 0.65 6.27 0.95
CA ARG A 9 0.68 7.73 0.67
C ARG A 9 1.78 8.12 -0.32
N ASN A 10 2.87 7.35 -0.41
CA ASN A 10 4.02 7.63 -1.26
C ASN A 10 4.69 6.35 -1.80
N GLU A 11 5.58 6.52 -2.77
CA GLU A 11 6.35 5.43 -3.39
C GLU A 11 7.31 4.75 -2.40
N ASN A 12 7.94 5.52 -1.50
CA ASN A 12 8.93 5.00 -0.56
C ASN A 12 8.33 3.90 0.33
N GLU A 13 7.16 4.14 0.91
CA GLU A 13 6.48 3.14 1.75
C GLU A 13 6.02 1.92 0.95
N ALA A 14 5.58 2.13 -0.29
CA ALA A 14 5.20 1.04 -1.19
C ALA A 14 6.40 0.14 -1.54
N GLU A 15 7.56 0.73 -1.82
CA GLU A 15 8.80 -0.01 -2.10
C GLU A 15 9.34 -0.72 -0.84
N ASP A 16 9.31 -0.07 0.32
CA ASP A 16 9.72 -0.68 1.60
C ASP A 16 8.85 -1.91 1.94
N VAL A 17 7.54 -1.81 1.74
CA VAL A 17 6.63 -2.95 1.89
C VAL A 17 6.92 -4.01 0.86
N LYS A 18 7.15 -3.67 -0.40
CA LYS A 18 7.48 -4.66 -1.44
C LYS A 18 8.70 -5.48 -1.06
N VAL A 19 9.76 -4.86 -0.53
CA VAL A 19 10.96 -5.57 -0.03
C VAL A 19 10.60 -6.46 1.17
N SER A 20 9.78 -5.96 2.10
CA SER A 20 9.34 -6.74 3.27
C SER A 20 8.45 -7.93 2.89
N LEU A 21 7.57 -7.74 1.90
CA LEU A 21 6.70 -8.78 1.35
C LEU A 21 7.50 -9.82 0.57
N GLN A 22 8.60 -9.45 -0.10
CA GLN A 22 9.51 -10.42 -0.75
C GLN A 22 10.12 -11.43 0.24
N ALA A 23 10.18 -11.11 1.54
CA ALA A 23 10.58 -12.07 2.57
C ALA A 23 9.48 -13.11 2.87
N LEU A 24 8.23 -12.84 2.50
CA LEU A 24 7.11 -13.78 2.58
C LEU A 24 6.95 -14.55 1.26
N SER A 25 6.16 -15.63 1.29
CA SER A 25 5.84 -16.42 0.08
C SER A 25 4.75 -15.76 -0.75
N VAL A 26 4.95 -14.49 -1.11
CA VAL A 26 4.06 -13.72 -1.98
C VAL A 26 4.40 -13.94 -3.45
N ARG A 27 3.41 -13.76 -4.32
CA ARG A 27 3.53 -13.84 -5.78
C ARG A 27 2.97 -12.59 -6.41
N ASP A 28 3.44 -12.30 -7.63
CA ASP A 28 2.92 -11.21 -8.46
C ASP A 28 2.91 -9.84 -7.75
N VAL A 29 3.96 -9.52 -6.97
CA VAL A 29 4.09 -8.22 -6.31
C VAL A 29 4.36 -7.14 -7.35
N ARG A 30 3.47 -6.14 -7.42
CA ARG A 30 3.57 -4.99 -8.30
C ARG A 30 3.29 -3.72 -7.52
N VAL A 31 4.09 -2.69 -7.78
CA VAL A 31 3.88 -1.34 -7.26
C VAL A 31 3.43 -0.50 -8.44
N GLU A 32 2.26 0.11 -8.31
CA GLU A 32 1.72 1.02 -9.32
C GLU A 32 1.39 2.37 -8.68
N MET A 33 1.65 3.44 -9.42
CA MET A 33 1.18 4.77 -9.04
C MET A 33 -0.32 4.85 -9.29
N VAL A 34 -1.07 5.34 -8.30
CA VAL A 34 -2.50 5.57 -8.49
C VAL A 34 -2.66 6.78 -9.42
N PRO A 35 -3.27 6.62 -10.61
CA PRO A 35 -3.38 7.71 -11.57
C PRO A 35 -4.30 8.82 -11.03
N GLU A 36 -3.90 10.08 -11.18
CA GLU A 36 -4.66 11.28 -10.74
C GLU A 36 -6.07 11.35 -11.34
N SER A 37 -6.29 10.66 -12.47
CA SER A 37 -7.60 10.55 -13.11
C SER A 37 -8.63 9.79 -12.26
N ASN A 38 -8.20 9.02 -11.26
CA ASN A 38 -9.10 8.28 -10.37
C ASN A 38 -9.37 9.04 -9.07
N THR A 39 -10.08 10.16 -9.18
CA THR A 39 -10.34 11.10 -8.07
C THR A 39 -10.97 10.41 -6.85
N ASN A 40 -11.84 9.41 -7.06
CA ASN A 40 -12.49 8.68 -5.98
C ASN A 40 -11.49 7.87 -5.12
N LEU A 41 -10.54 7.17 -5.76
CA LEU A 41 -9.48 6.46 -5.02
C LEU A 41 -8.54 7.44 -4.34
N TRP A 42 -8.19 8.53 -5.02
CA TRP A 42 -7.37 9.59 -4.46
C TRP A 42 -7.99 10.23 -3.22
N ASP A 43 -9.29 10.52 -3.25
CA ASP A 43 -10.01 11.08 -2.10
C ASP A 43 -10.11 10.08 -0.95
N LEU A 44 -10.33 8.79 -1.21
CA LEU A 44 -10.34 7.75 -0.18
C LEU A 44 -8.99 7.60 0.51
N ILE A 45 -7.92 7.54 -0.29
CA ILE A 45 -6.54 7.42 0.19
C ILE A 45 -6.16 8.67 0.98
N ARG A 46 -6.49 9.84 0.43
CA ARG A 46 -6.30 11.12 1.10
C ARG A 46 -7.06 11.15 2.43
N ASP A 47 -8.34 10.82 2.49
CA ASP A 47 -9.10 10.80 3.75
C ASP A 47 -8.49 9.84 4.79
N THR A 48 -8.04 8.67 4.33
CA THR A 48 -7.39 7.65 5.17
C THR A 48 -6.08 8.16 5.78
N PHE A 49 -5.22 8.82 5.00
CA PHE A 49 -3.89 9.27 5.44
C PHE A 49 -3.84 10.72 5.96
N SER A 50 -4.81 11.58 5.59
CA SER A 50 -4.92 12.99 6.02
C SER A 50 -5.34 13.15 7.48
N ARG A 51 -5.83 12.07 8.10
CA ARG A 51 -6.04 12.03 9.56
C ARG A 51 -4.74 12.17 10.35
N SER A 52 -3.59 11.94 9.72
CA SER A 52 -2.26 12.06 10.30
C SER A 52 -1.66 13.41 9.87
N ASN A 53 -1.81 14.45 10.69
CA ASN A 53 -1.37 15.84 10.46
C ASN A 53 0.15 16.01 10.19
N ALA A 54 0.65 15.57 9.04
CA ALA A 54 1.99 15.87 8.55
C ALA A 54 1.90 16.24 7.07
N TYR A 55 1.34 17.44 6.83
CA TYR A 55 1.23 18.05 5.51
C TYR A 55 2.57 18.69 5.16
N ASP A 56 3.49 17.91 4.59
CA ASP A 56 4.60 18.47 3.82
C ASP A 56 4.20 18.44 2.34
N GLU A 57 4.19 19.60 1.68
CA GLU A 57 3.72 19.85 0.31
C GLU A 57 4.46 19.08 -0.79
N ASP A 58 5.39 18.18 -0.45
CA ASP A 58 6.23 17.47 -1.40
C ASP A 58 5.79 16.01 -1.58
N HIS A 59 5.15 15.75 -2.73
CA HIS A 59 5.01 14.43 -3.37
C HIS A 59 4.05 13.42 -2.73
N HIS A 60 2.78 13.82 -2.59
CA HIS A 60 1.66 12.89 -2.33
C HIS A 60 1.27 12.14 -3.61
N ASN A 61 2.15 11.30 -4.14
CA ASN A 61 1.78 10.36 -5.20
C ASN A 61 1.43 9.04 -4.51
N PRO A 62 0.15 8.75 -4.27
CA PRO A 62 -0.25 7.51 -3.67
C PRO A 62 0.08 6.36 -4.61
N HIS A 63 0.58 5.30 -4.00
CA HIS A 63 0.95 4.07 -4.70
C HIS A 63 0.11 2.93 -4.16
N VAL A 64 -0.20 2.00 -5.03
CA VAL A 64 -0.84 0.74 -4.69
C VAL A 64 0.16 -0.39 -4.90
N VAL A 65 0.28 -1.25 -3.89
CA VAL A 65 1.03 -2.50 -3.97
C VAL A 65 0.02 -3.63 -4.09
N GLU A 66 -0.01 -4.24 -5.25
CA GLU A 66 -0.80 -5.43 -5.51
C GLU A 66 0.09 -6.66 -5.35
N PHE A 67 -0.37 -7.64 -4.58
CA PHE A 67 0.35 -8.90 -4.42
C PHE A 67 -0.61 -10.04 -4.11
N GLN A 68 -0.17 -11.26 -4.39
CA GLN A 68 -0.87 -12.48 -4.02
C GLN A 68 -0.15 -13.14 -2.86
N VAL A 69 -0.87 -13.41 -1.77
CA VAL A 69 -0.33 -14.08 -0.59
C VAL A 69 -1.10 -15.36 -0.30
N GLU A 70 -0.42 -16.35 0.28
CA GLU A 70 -1.08 -17.51 0.86
C GLU A 70 -2.06 -17.06 1.96
N GLU A 71 -3.24 -17.68 2.04
CA GLU A 71 -4.26 -17.28 3.03
C GLU A 71 -3.75 -17.38 4.47
N ARG A 72 -2.87 -18.35 4.74
CA ARG A 72 -2.21 -18.53 6.03
C ARG A 72 -1.21 -17.42 6.37
N GLN A 73 -0.66 -16.74 5.36
CA GLN A 73 0.29 -15.63 5.50
C GLN A 73 -0.38 -14.26 5.37
N TYR A 74 -1.68 -14.20 5.06
CA TYR A 74 -2.44 -12.96 4.95
C TYR A 74 -2.31 -12.10 6.21
N ALA A 75 -2.42 -12.71 7.40
CA ALA A 75 -2.29 -11.99 8.67
C ALA A 75 -0.88 -11.38 8.86
N GLN A 76 0.17 -12.05 8.36
CA GLN A 76 1.54 -11.52 8.41
C GLN A 76 1.73 -10.38 7.41
N ALA A 77 1.22 -10.55 6.19
CA ALA A 77 1.27 -9.49 5.18
C ALA A 77 0.49 -8.25 5.65
N GLU A 78 -0.65 -8.43 6.30
CA GLU A 78 -1.42 -7.34 6.89
C GLU A 78 -0.64 -6.60 7.97
N ALA A 79 0.08 -7.32 8.82
CA ALA A 79 0.94 -6.71 9.83
C ALA A 79 2.05 -5.86 9.18
N ILE A 80 2.76 -6.40 8.18
CA ILE A 80 3.82 -5.68 7.44
C ILE A 80 3.27 -4.40 6.81
N VAL A 81 2.12 -4.49 6.13
CA VAL A 81 1.52 -3.33 5.48
C VAL A 81 1.14 -2.26 6.51
N LYS A 82 0.53 -2.64 7.64
CA LYS A 82 0.19 -1.70 8.72
C LYS A 82 1.41 -1.08 9.40
N GLU A 83 2.49 -1.84 9.57
CA GLU A 83 3.75 -1.35 10.14
C GLU A 83 4.39 -0.25 9.26
N ASN A 84 4.20 -0.33 7.95
CA ASN A 84 4.71 0.63 6.97
C ASN A 84 3.67 1.69 6.58
N ASN A 85 2.73 2.01 7.48
CA ASN A 85 1.64 2.97 7.25
C ASN A 85 0.79 2.69 6.00
N GLY A 86 0.70 1.45 5.54
CA GLY A 86 -0.16 1.07 4.44
C GLY A 86 -1.57 0.70 4.89
N HIS A 87 -2.52 0.84 3.97
CA HIS A 87 -3.91 0.47 4.18
C HIS A 87 -4.32 -0.65 3.21
N ILE A 88 -4.81 -1.77 3.74
CA ILE A 88 -5.33 -2.89 2.91
C ILE A 88 -6.83 -2.74 2.74
N GLN A 89 -7.31 -3.04 1.53
CA GLN A 89 -8.74 -3.15 1.20
C GLN A 89 -9.21 -4.60 1.05
#